data_AF-A0A2K5YY33-F1
#
_entry.id   AF-A0A2K5YY33-F1
#
_cell.length_a   1.000
_cell.length_b   1.000
_cell.length_c   1.000
_cell.angle_alpha   90.00
_cell.angle_beta   90.00
_cell.angle_gamma   90.00
#
_symmetry.space_group_name_H-M   'P 1'
#
loop_
_entity.id
_entity.type
_entity.pdbx_description
1 polymer ?
#
loop_
_entity_poly.entity_id
_entity_poly.type
_entity_poly.pdbx_seq_one_letter_code
_entity_poly.pdbx_strand_id
1 'polypeptide(L)'
;MDQALLLIHNELLGANLTVYWKSECCYHCLFQVLVNVPQSPKAGKPSVAAASVSTQHGAILQLNDTLEEKEVCRLEYRFGEFGNYSLLVKNIHNGVSEIACDLAVNEDPVDSNLPVSIAFLIGCHWKGRAQLSPSSAHHSLMIRTFLNSLPQPPE
;
A
#
# COMPACT_ATOMS: atom_id res chain seq x y z
N MET A 1 -7.52 -8.08 10.74
CA MET A 1 -8.21 -6.82 10.37
C MET A 1 -7.12 -6.00 9.75
N ASP A 2 -7.10 -5.98 8.42
CA ASP A 2 -5.86 -5.73 7.71
C ASP A 2 -5.88 -4.28 7.20
N GLN A 3 -5.26 -3.40 7.97
CA GLN A 3 -5.23 -1.96 7.71
C GLN A 3 -3.99 -1.61 6.90
N ALA A 4 -4.09 -0.57 6.06
CA ALA A 4 -2.94 0.03 5.40
C ALA A 4 -2.34 1.13 6.28
N LEU A 5 -1.03 1.33 6.15
CA LEU A 5 -0.31 2.40 6.83
C LEU A 5 -0.10 3.57 5.86
N LEU A 6 -0.58 4.75 6.23
CA LEU A 6 -0.30 6.00 5.53
C LEU A 6 0.61 6.86 6.40
N LEU A 7 1.79 7.17 5.88
CA LEU A 7 2.77 8.08 6.45
C LEU A 7 2.67 9.42 5.76
N ILE A 8 2.41 10.49 6.51
CA ILE A 8 2.31 11.85 5.99
C ILE A 8 3.53 12.63 6.44
N HIS A 9 4.32 13.09 5.47
CA HIS A 9 5.53 13.86 5.64
C HIS A 9 5.23 15.33 5.32
N ASN A 10 5.22 16.18 6.34
CA ASN A 10 5.02 17.62 6.20
C ASN A 10 6.38 18.34 6.21
N GLU A 11 6.78 18.89 5.07
CA GLU A 11 7.95 19.77 4.93
C GLU A 11 7.61 21.26 5.00
N LEU A 12 6.33 21.63 5.16
CA LEU A 12 5.94 23.03 5.28
C LEU A 12 6.46 23.62 6.60
N LEU A 13 7.08 24.79 6.47
CA LEU A 13 7.59 25.58 7.59
C LEU A 13 6.52 26.56 8.04
N GLY A 14 6.11 26.48 9.30
CA GLY A 14 5.16 27.42 9.90
C GLY A 14 3.67 27.04 9.79
N ALA A 15 3.34 25.95 9.10
CA ALA A 15 1.97 25.50 8.86
C ALA A 15 1.72 24.10 9.43
N ASN A 16 0.64 23.97 10.21
CA ASN A 16 0.14 22.66 10.63
C ASN A 16 -0.84 22.16 9.57
N LEU A 17 -0.85 20.85 9.33
CA LEU A 17 -1.71 20.25 8.32
C LEU A 17 -2.73 19.34 8.97
N THR A 18 -4.00 19.55 8.66
CA THR A 18 -5.06 18.61 9.02
C THR A 18 -5.43 17.78 7.81
N VAL A 19 -5.28 16.47 7.93
CA VAL A 19 -5.62 15.52 6.89
C VAL A 19 -7.04 15.04 7.12
N TYR A 20 -7.89 15.28 6.14
CA TYR A 20 -9.25 14.79 6.08
C TYR A 20 -9.37 13.63 5.10
N TRP A 21 -10.33 12.76 5.34
CA TRP A 21 -10.60 11.62 4.49
C TRP A 21 -12.10 11.39 4.30
N LYS A 22 -12.46 10.83 3.15
CA LYS A 22 -13.81 10.42 2.78
C LYS A 22 -13.73 9.29 1.75
N SER A 23 -14.67 8.34 1.77
CA SER A 23 -14.76 7.33 0.71
C SER A 23 -15.51 7.86 -0.51
N GLU A 24 -15.04 7.52 -1.71
CA GLU A 24 -15.69 7.86 -2.99
C GLU A 24 -17.09 7.25 -3.11
N CYS A 25 -17.33 6.08 -2.52
CA CYS A 25 -18.63 5.42 -2.59
C CYS A 25 -19.72 6.14 -1.78
N CYS A 26 -19.37 7.05 -0.87
CA CYS A 26 -20.33 7.77 -0.05
C CYS A 26 -20.44 9.23 -0.47
N TYR A 27 -21.34 9.54 -1.40
CA TYR A 27 -21.56 10.90 -1.89
C TYR A 27 -22.00 11.90 -0.81
N HIS A 28 -22.85 11.46 0.14
CA HIS A 28 -23.39 12.29 1.21
C HIS A 28 -22.53 12.30 2.49
N CYS A 29 -21.41 11.58 2.52
CA CYS A 29 -20.52 11.61 3.69
C CYS A 29 -19.75 12.93 3.75
N LEU A 30 -19.56 13.42 4.98
CA LEU A 30 -18.70 14.55 5.29
C LEU A 30 -17.24 14.07 5.40
N PHE A 31 -16.32 15.02 5.22
CA PHE A 31 -14.90 14.80 5.47
C PHE A 31 -14.66 14.56 6.96
N GLN A 32 -14.01 13.44 7.27
CA GLN A 32 -13.62 13.10 8.65
C GLN A 32 -12.15 13.42 8.86
N VAL A 33 -11.79 13.85 10.07
CA VAL A 33 -10.38 14.09 10.42
C VAL A 33 -9.68 12.73 10.54
N LEU A 34 -8.61 12.55 9.77
CA LEU A 34 -7.76 11.36 9.82
C LEU A 34 -6.63 11.55 10.83
N VAL A 35 -5.83 12.61 10.66
CA VAL A 35 -4.70 12.92 11.53
C VAL A 35 -4.33 14.39 11.41
N ASN A 36 -3.81 14.95 12.50
CA ASN A 36 -3.19 16.27 12.48
C ASN A 36 -1.67 16.11 12.43
N VAL A 37 -1.04 16.76 11.47
CA VAL A 37 0.41 16.71 11.23
C VAL A 37 1.00 18.02 11.69
N PRO A 38 1.85 18.02 12.73
CA PRO A 38 2.45 19.25 13.19
C PRO A 38 3.40 19.81 12.13
N GLN A 39 3.61 21.12 12.19
CA GLN A 39 4.57 21.82 11.33
C GLN A 39 5.97 21.21 11.39
N SER A 40 6.72 21.38 10.28
CA SER A 40 8.12 20.97 10.24
C SER A 40 8.96 21.78 11.24
N PRO A 41 9.75 21.15 12.12
CA PRO A 41 10.55 21.86 13.11
C PRO A 41 11.74 22.61 12.48
N LYS A 42 12.25 22.16 11.32
CA LYS A 42 13.37 22.78 10.60
C LYS A 42 13.30 22.49 9.10
N ALA A 43 13.80 23.44 8.31
CA ALA A 43 14.02 23.23 6.87
C ALA A 43 14.90 21.98 6.64
N GLY A 44 14.42 21.05 5.83
CA GLY A 44 15.12 19.80 5.51
C GLY A 44 14.86 18.62 6.46
N LYS A 45 13.99 18.75 7.47
CA LYS A 45 13.51 17.60 8.26
C LYS A 45 11.98 17.57 8.30
N PRO A 46 11.31 16.74 7.47
CA PRO A 46 9.85 16.63 7.50
C PRO A 46 9.36 16.17 8.88
N SER A 47 8.24 16.74 9.30
CA SER A 47 7.42 16.20 10.37
C SER A 47 6.63 15.01 9.83
N VAL A 48 6.57 13.91 10.57
CA VAL A 48 5.94 12.66 10.12
C VAL A 48 4.79 12.29 11.03
N ALA A 49 3.62 12.02 10.44
CA ALA A 49 2.47 11.47 11.13
C ALA A 49 2.02 10.17 10.46
N ALA A 50 1.67 9.18 11.26
CA ALA A 50 1.13 7.92 10.77
C ALA A 50 -0.38 7.88 10.99
N ALA A 51 -1.11 7.38 10.00
CA ALA A 51 -2.52 7.09 10.08
C ALA A 51 -2.80 5.70 9.51
N SER A 52 -3.72 4.97 10.14
CA SER A 52 -4.24 3.74 9.54
C SER A 52 -5.42 4.07 8.65
N VAL A 53 -5.39 3.56 7.43
CA VAL A 53 -6.46 3.72 6.44
C VAL A 53 -6.85 2.34 5.92
N SER A 54 -8.15 2.08 5.82
CA SER A 54 -8.66 0.83 5.27
C SER A 54 -9.94 1.14 4.52
N THR A 55 -9.89 0.99 3.19
CA THR A 55 -11.01 1.35 2.33
C THR A 55 -11.16 0.30 1.24
N GLN A 56 -12.33 -0.34 1.16
CA GLN A 56 -12.63 -1.29 0.07
C GLN A 56 -12.71 -0.58 -1.30
N HIS A 57 -13.11 0.69 -1.28
CA HIS A 57 -13.27 1.58 -2.44
C HIS A 57 -12.25 2.72 -2.41
N GLY A 58 -12.19 3.52 -3.48
CA GLY A 58 -11.36 4.72 -3.52
C GLY A 58 -11.67 5.67 -2.36
N ALA A 59 -10.64 6.38 -1.90
CA ALA A 59 -10.71 7.35 -0.83
C ALA A 59 -10.16 8.69 -1.30
N ILE A 60 -10.89 9.75 -0.99
CA ILE A 60 -10.51 11.13 -1.23
C ILE A 60 -9.83 11.63 0.05
N LEU A 61 -8.55 11.96 -0.06
CA LEU A 61 -7.81 12.65 0.98
C LEU A 61 -7.76 14.15 0.65
N GLN A 62 -8.10 14.96 1.64
CA GLN A 62 -8.04 16.42 1.54
C GLN A 62 -7.16 16.95 2.66
N LEU A 63 -6.11 17.68 2.29
CA LEU A 63 -5.17 18.28 3.22
C LEU A 63 -5.50 19.76 3.33
N ASN A 64 -5.78 20.21 4.54
CA ASN A 64 -6.03 21.62 4.82
C ASN A 64 -4.95 22.18 5.74
N ASP A 65 -4.57 23.43 5.51
CA ASP A 65 -3.76 24.18 6.47
C ASP A 65 -4.64 24.51 7.69
N THR A 66 -4.20 24.14 8.89
CA THR A 66 -4.93 24.43 10.13
C THR A 66 -4.99 25.93 10.43
N LEU A 67 -4.05 26.72 9.92
CA LEU A 67 -3.98 28.16 10.17
C LEU A 67 -4.91 28.94 9.25
N GLU A 68 -4.91 28.61 7.95
CA GLU A 68 -5.69 29.33 6.93
C GLU A 68 -7.03 28.64 6.61
N GLU A 69 -7.28 27.45 7.16
CA GLU A 69 -8.42 26.57 6.83
C GLU A 69 -8.61 26.36 5.32
N LYS A 70 -7.51 26.54 4.57
CA LYS A 70 -7.49 26.50 3.12
C LYS A 70 -7.12 25.12 2.65
N GLU A 71 -7.82 24.63 1.63
CA GLU A 71 -7.43 23.41 0.92
C GLU A 71 -6.06 23.60 0.29
N VAL A 72 -5.12 22.75 0.69
CA VAL A 72 -3.75 22.71 0.19
C VAL A 72 -3.65 21.74 -0.97
N CYS A 73 -4.16 20.52 -0.75
CA CYS A 73 -4.14 19.45 -1.74
C CYS A 73 -5.36 18.55 -1.59
N ARG A 74 -5.81 18.02 -2.71
CA ARG A 74 -6.80 16.96 -2.78
C ARG A 74 -6.29 15.84 -3.67
N LEU A 75 -6.35 14.61 -3.18
CA LEU A 75 -5.92 13.43 -3.92
C LEU A 75 -6.94 12.31 -3.75
N GLU A 76 -7.10 11.51 -4.80
CA GLU A 76 -8.05 10.40 -4.86
C GLU A 76 -7.24 9.13 -5.09
N TYR A 77 -7.27 8.21 -4.12
CA TYR A 77 -6.46 7.00 -4.14
C TYR A 77 -7.15 5.83 -3.45
N ARG A 78 -6.92 4.62 -3.95
CA ARG A 78 -7.47 3.39 -3.36
C ARG A 78 -6.43 2.74 -2.46
N PHE A 79 -6.63 2.81 -1.15
CA PHE A 79 -5.75 2.17 -0.17
C PHE A 79 -6.08 0.68 -0.05
N GLY A 80 -5.14 -0.17 -0.47
CA GLY A 80 -5.26 -1.62 -0.36
C GLY A 80 -4.78 -2.15 1.00
N GLU A 81 -5.24 -3.34 1.38
CA GLU A 81 -4.85 -3.98 2.64
C GLU A 81 -3.33 -4.22 2.69
N PHE A 82 -2.73 -4.03 3.87
CA PHE A 82 -1.29 -4.12 4.11
C PHE A 82 -0.40 -3.18 3.27
N GLY A 83 -0.97 -2.23 2.52
CA GLY A 83 -0.20 -1.25 1.78
C GLY A 83 0.56 -0.27 2.70
N ASN A 84 1.76 0.13 2.29
CA ASN A 84 2.53 1.17 2.96
C ASN A 84 2.70 2.38 2.03
N TYR A 85 2.04 3.47 2.39
CA TYR A 85 1.92 4.67 1.57
C TYR A 85 2.62 5.83 2.26
N SER A 86 3.34 6.64 1.49
CA SER A 86 4.05 7.82 1.98
C SER A 86 3.61 9.04 1.19
N LEU A 87 2.93 9.98 1.84
CA LEU A 87 2.50 11.25 1.27
C LEU A 87 3.47 12.35 1.67
N LEU A 88 4.15 12.95 0.70
CA LEU A 88 5.08 14.07 0.91
C LEU A 88 4.43 15.40 0.53
N VAL A 89 4.36 16.31 1.50
CA VAL A 89 3.85 17.68 1.30
C VAL A 89 5.03 18.65 1.36
N LYS A 90 5.30 19.34 0.26
CA LYS A 90 6.42 20.28 0.12
C LYS A 90 5.99 21.60 -0.52
N ASN A 91 6.73 22.66 -0.21
CA ASN A 91 6.55 23.96 -0.86
C ASN A 91 7.44 24.04 -2.12
N ILE A 92 6.83 24.27 -3.29
CA ILE A 92 7.54 24.53 -4.54
C ILE A 92 7.67 26.06 -4.69
N HIS A 93 8.90 26.54 -4.56
CA HIS A 93 9.23 27.94 -4.81
C HIS A 93 9.59 28.14 -6.29
N ASN A 94 8.59 28.18 -7.17
CA ASN A 94 8.75 28.50 -8.61
C ASN A 94 8.17 29.89 -8.96
N GLY A 95 8.53 30.92 -8.18
CA GLY A 95 8.08 32.30 -8.39
C GLY A 95 6.71 32.64 -7.80
N VAL A 96 5.85 31.64 -7.61
CA VAL A 96 4.68 31.66 -6.72
C VAL A 96 4.87 30.51 -5.73
N SER A 97 4.61 30.76 -4.44
CA SER A 97 4.70 29.70 -3.42
C SER A 97 3.50 28.76 -3.60
N GLU A 98 3.70 27.68 -4.35
CA GLU A 98 2.70 26.65 -4.56
C GLU A 98 3.04 25.43 -3.69
N ILE A 99 2.02 24.79 -3.12
CA ILE A 99 2.22 23.60 -2.30
C ILE A 99 1.96 22.37 -3.18
N ALA A 100 2.89 21.42 -3.17
CA ALA A 100 2.77 20.17 -3.90
C ALA A 100 2.66 18.99 -2.95
N CYS A 101 1.79 18.05 -3.30
CA CYS A 101 1.59 16.80 -2.59
C CYS A 101 1.93 15.63 -3.51
N ASP A 102 3.06 14.98 -3.24
CA ASP A 102 3.51 13.80 -3.96
C ASP A 102 3.17 12.56 -3.15
N LEU A 103 2.34 11.67 -3.70
CA LEU A 103 2.05 10.37 -3.10
C LEU A 103 3.03 9.32 -3.65
N ALA A 104 3.82 8.74 -2.75
CA ALA A 104 4.71 7.62 -3.04
C ALA A 104 4.14 6.33 -2.44
N VAL A 105 4.13 5.26 -3.23
CA VAL A 105 3.81 3.91 -2.76
C VAL A 105 5.12 3.25 -2.37
N ASN A 106 5.33 3.00 -1.07
CA ASN A 106 6.56 2.40 -0.59
C ASN A 106 6.49 0.86 -0.66
N GLU A 107 5.35 0.28 -0.29
CA GLU A 107 5.05 -1.13 -0.50
C GLU A 107 3.74 -1.24 -1.28
N ASP A 108 3.80 -1.91 -2.44
CA ASP A 108 2.62 -2.16 -3.26
C ASP A 108 1.60 -3.00 -2.47
N PRO A 109 0.31 -2.60 -2.46
CA PRO A 109 -0.72 -3.36 -1.78
C PRO A 109 -0.83 -4.77 -2.37
N VAL A 110 -1.23 -5.74 -1.53
CA VAL A 110 -1.57 -7.06 -2.05
C VAL A 110 -2.83 -6.94 -2.92
N ASP A 111 -2.69 -7.17 -4.22
CA ASP A 111 -3.85 -7.16 -5.12
C ASP A 111 -4.63 -8.47 -4.94
N SER A 112 -5.58 -8.45 -4.01
CA SER A 112 -6.51 -9.55 -3.78
C SER A 112 -7.48 -9.80 -4.95
N ASN A 113 -7.45 -8.98 -6.01
CA ASN A 113 -8.25 -9.21 -7.23
C ASN A 113 -7.62 -10.22 -8.19
N LEU A 114 -6.41 -10.73 -7.91
CA LEU A 114 -5.87 -11.82 -8.70
C LEU A 114 -6.74 -13.07 -8.46
N PRO A 115 -7.49 -13.57 -9.46
CA PRO A 115 -8.37 -14.69 -9.24
C PRO A 115 -7.51 -15.89 -8.83
N VAL A 116 -7.91 -16.55 -7.73
CA VAL A 116 -7.41 -17.88 -7.32
C VAL A 116 -7.36 -18.86 -8.49
N SER A 117 -8.13 -18.63 -9.55
CA SER A 117 -8.09 -19.31 -10.84
C SER A 117 -6.69 -19.39 -11.48
N ILE A 118 -5.81 -18.39 -11.33
CA ILE A 118 -4.45 -18.43 -11.89
C ILE A 118 -3.59 -19.47 -11.14
N ALA A 119 -3.76 -19.59 -9.81
CA ALA A 119 -3.08 -20.63 -9.03
C ALA A 119 -3.55 -22.05 -9.45
N PHE A 120 -4.83 -22.22 -9.78
CA PHE A 120 -5.35 -23.48 -10.32
C PHE A 120 -4.83 -23.81 -11.72
N LEU A 121 -4.65 -22.82 -12.61
CA LEU A 121 -4.16 -23.07 -13.97
C LEU A 121 -2.71 -23.57 -13.98
N ILE A 122 -1.86 -23.07 -13.08
CA ILE A 122 -0.48 -23.57 -12.93
C ILE A 122 -0.48 -25.01 -12.37
N GLY A 123 -1.37 -25.31 -11.41
CA GLY A 123 -1.54 -26.67 -10.87
C GLY A 123 -2.12 -27.67 -11.89
N CYS A 124 -3.08 -27.27 -12.71
CA CYS A 124 -3.69 -28.12 -13.73
C CYS A 124 -2.76 -28.34 -14.95
N HIS A 125 -1.91 -27.37 -15.30
CA HIS A 125 -0.93 -27.54 -16.38
C HIS A 125 0.17 -28.57 -16.03
N TRP A 126 0.42 -28.81 -14.73
CA TRP A 126 1.30 -29.89 -14.28
C TRP A 126 0.63 -31.27 -14.27
N LYS A 127 -0.70 -31.35 -14.29
CA LYS A 127 -1.44 -32.63 -14.34
C LYS A 127 -1.59 -33.18 -15.76
N GLY A 128 -1.39 -32.36 -16.79
CA GLY A 128 -1.59 -32.73 -18.21
C GLY A 128 -0.39 -33.43 -18.89
N ARG A 129 0.74 -33.64 -18.21
CA ARG A 129 1.95 -34.24 -18.82
C ARG A 129 2.32 -35.61 -18.23
N ALA A 130 1.31 -36.41 -17.92
CA ALA A 130 1.50 -37.79 -17.46
C ALA A 130 0.72 -38.77 -18.34
N GLN A 131 1.07 -38.89 -19.62
CA GLN A 131 0.94 -40.16 -20.36
C GLN A 131 1.65 -40.06 -21.72
N LEU A 132 2.80 -40.75 -21.87
CA LEU A 132 3.30 -41.41 -23.09
C LEU A 132 4.72 -41.94 -22.75
N SER A 133 4.82 -42.99 -21.94
CA SER A 133 5.13 -44.39 -22.36
C SER A 133 6.64 -44.73 -22.25
N PRO A 134 7.09 -45.99 -22.32
CA PRO A 134 7.76 -46.64 -21.20
C PRO A 134 9.16 -47.17 -21.57
N SER A 135 10.21 -46.91 -20.79
CA SER A 135 11.38 -47.79 -20.86
C SER A 135 12.36 -47.60 -19.71
N SER A 136 12.81 -48.76 -19.22
CA SER A 136 14.00 -48.98 -18.42
C SER A 136 13.94 -48.62 -16.93
N ALA A 137 13.54 -49.63 -16.19
CA ALA A 137 13.69 -49.78 -14.75
C ALA A 137 15.16 -49.68 -14.30
N HIS A 138 15.69 -48.48 -14.08
CA HIS A 138 16.93 -48.29 -13.30
C HIS A 138 16.98 -47.00 -12.46
N HIS A 139 16.03 -46.07 -12.63
CA HIS A 139 16.03 -44.77 -11.93
C HIS A 139 15.24 -44.73 -10.61
N SER A 140 14.59 -45.82 -10.20
CA SER A 140 13.67 -45.82 -9.05
C SER A 140 14.37 -45.79 -7.68
N LEU A 141 15.71 -45.95 -7.61
CA LEU A 141 16.42 -46.02 -6.33
C LEU A 141 16.96 -44.66 -5.84
N MET A 142 17.13 -43.67 -6.71
CA MET A 142 17.71 -42.36 -6.32
C MET A 142 16.69 -41.42 -5.68
N ILE A 143 15.41 -41.48 -6.08
CA ILE A 143 14.39 -40.53 -5.61
C ILE A 143 13.92 -40.85 -4.17
N ARG A 144 13.91 -42.12 -3.78
CA ARG A 144 13.55 -42.52 -2.41
C ARG A 144 14.58 -42.06 -1.37
N THR A 145 15.86 -41.94 -1.74
CA THR A 145 16.90 -41.51 -0.81
C THR A 145 16.85 -40.01 -0.53
N PHE A 146 16.35 -39.21 -1.48
CA PHE A 146 16.25 -37.75 -1.32
C PHE A 146 15.04 -37.29 -0.50
N LEU A 147 13.97 -38.09 -0.41
CA LEU A 147 12.80 -37.75 0.40
C LEU A 147 13.03 -37.94 1.91
N ASN A 148 13.98 -38.79 2.31
CA ASN A 148 14.29 -39.06 3.72
C ASN A 148 15.32 -38.09 4.33
N SER A 149 15.85 -37.14 3.56
CA SER A 149 16.86 -36.17 4.02
C SER A 149 16.32 -34.75 4.22
N LEU A 150 15.02 -34.53 4.05
CA LEU A 150 14.40 -33.22 4.30
C LEU A 150 13.94 -33.12 5.78
N PRO A 151 14.38 -32.10 6.53
CA PRO A 151 14.01 -31.93 7.93
C PRO A 151 12.53 -31.53 8.05
N GLN A 152 11.81 -32.20 8.96
CA GLN A 152 10.42 -31.86 9.28
C GLN A 152 10.37 -30.66 10.23
N PRO A 153 9.43 -29.70 10.04
CA PRO A 153 9.23 -28.57 10.95
C PRO A 153 8.53 -29.02 12.24
N PRO A 154 8.84 -28.39 13.40
CA PRO A 154 8.26 -28.73 14.69
C PRO A 154 6.81 -28.23 14.84
N GLU A 155 6.01 -28.94 15.65
CA GLU A 155 4.63 -28.61 16.06
C GLU A 155 4.49 -27.29 16.82
#